data_AF-A0AB36FU52-F1
#
_entry.id   AF-A0AB36FU52-F1
#
_cell.length_a   1.000
_cell.length_b   1.000
_cell.length_c   1.000
_cell.angle_alpha   90.00
_cell.angle_beta   90.00
_cell.angle_gamma   90.00
#
_symmetry.space_group_name_H-M   'P 1'
#
loop_
_entity.id
_entity.type
_entity.pdbx_description
1 polymer ?
#
loop_
_entity_poly.entity_id
_entity_poly.type
_entity_poly.pdbx_seq_one_letter_code
_entity_poly.pdbx_strand_id
1 'polypeptide(L)'
;MQAMPTLNLRDGTVEQKRQEIKAYFLDSFDTYESLFSCLANDDVFYQRPEKLRHPLIFYFGHTATFFINKLVLSKAINERINPKFESLFAIGVDEMSWDDLNDENYDWPKVEEVRQYRNQVRTLVCDLIDTMSFSMPIDWESPMWPVVMGIEHERIHLETSSVLIRQLPIASVRPSPVWPACGTMQTNAEALEANVLMTVPAQKVINDKAWDSAY
;
A
#
# COMPACT_ATOMS: atom_id res chain seq x y z
N MET A 1 -13.25 8.87 4.71
CA MET A 1 -11.86 8.98 5.19
C MET A 1 -11.10 9.82 4.17
N GLN A 2 -10.34 10.83 4.59
CA GLN A 2 -9.51 11.60 3.67
C GLN A 2 -8.07 11.15 3.90
N ALA A 3 -7.50 10.45 2.92
CA ALA A 3 -6.11 10.00 3.00
C ALA A 3 -5.19 11.22 3.13
N MET A 4 -4.15 11.09 3.96
CA MET A 4 -3.17 12.17 4.12
C MET A 4 -2.46 12.48 2.78
N PRO A 5 -2.15 13.74 2.48
CA PRO A 5 -1.36 14.09 1.30
C PRO A 5 0.08 13.55 1.42
N THR A 6 0.74 13.35 0.27
CA THR A 6 2.15 12.95 0.23
C THR A 6 3.02 13.95 0.98
N LEU A 7 3.98 13.44 1.75
CA LEU A 7 4.85 14.25 2.59
C LEU A 7 5.87 15.04 1.77
N ASN A 8 6.12 16.30 2.17
CA ASN A 8 7.31 17.02 1.73
C ASN A 8 8.52 16.51 2.53
N LEU A 9 9.47 15.87 1.88
CA LEU A 9 10.63 15.25 2.53
C LEU A 9 11.84 16.19 2.73
N ARG A 10 11.75 17.44 2.25
CA ARG A 10 12.87 18.38 2.22
C ARG A 10 12.85 19.43 3.32
N ASP A 11 11.66 19.79 3.78
CA ASP A 11 11.46 20.88 4.74
C ASP A 11 10.99 20.39 6.12
N GLY A 12 11.30 21.18 7.15
CA GLY A 12 10.94 20.92 8.55
C GLY A 12 12.10 20.46 9.42
N THR A 13 11.87 20.31 10.72
CA THR A 13 12.85 19.72 11.65
C THR A 13 12.74 18.20 11.66
N VAL A 14 13.78 17.51 12.14
CA VAL A 14 13.79 16.05 12.33
C VAL A 14 12.59 15.59 13.16
N GLU A 15 12.29 16.25 14.28
CA GLU A 15 11.18 15.84 15.15
C GLU A 15 9.81 16.13 14.54
N GLN A 16 9.66 17.24 13.81
CA GLN A 16 8.43 17.47 13.04
C GLN A 16 8.23 16.36 11.99
N LYS A 17 9.30 16.04 11.23
CA LYS A 17 9.23 15.04 10.18
C LYS A 17 8.96 13.64 10.73
N ARG A 18 9.50 13.32 11.90
CA ARG A 18 9.23 12.07 12.62
C ARG A 18 7.74 11.89 12.91
N GLN A 19 7.12 12.93 13.49
CA GLN A 19 5.69 12.90 13.79
C GLN A 19 4.83 12.82 12.52
N GLU A 20 5.19 13.57 11.48
CA GLU A 20 4.50 13.52 10.19
C GLU A 20 4.58 12.14 9.53
N ILE A 21 5.78 11.53 9.49
CA ILE A 21 5.97 10.19 8.93
C ILE A 21 5.21 9.14 9.74
N LYS A 22 5.22 9.24 11.07
CA LYS A 22 4.46 8.32 11.92
C LYS A 22 2.96 8.43 11.66
N ALA A 23 2.43 9.65 11.61
CA ALA A 23 1.02 9.87 11.29
C ALA A 23 0.67 9.34 9.89
N TYR A 24 1.54 9.59 8.91
CA TYR A 24 1.38 9.13 7.54
C TYR A 24 1.41 7.59 7.40
N PHE A 25 2.30 6.93 8.16
CA PHE A 25 2.35 5.48 8.28
C PHE A 25 1.05 4.94 8.87
N LEU A 26 0.63 5.45 10.03
CA LEU A 26 -0.58 4.99 10.72
C LEU A 26 -1.84 5.19 9.85
N ASP A 27 -2.00 6.35 9.22
CA ASP A 27 -3.11 6.64 8.29
C ASP A 27 -3.12 5.64 7.13
N SER A 28 -1.98 5.40 6.49
CA SER A 28 -1.88 4.50 5.34
C SER A 28 -2.13 3.04 5.75
N PHE A 29 -1.55 2.59 6.86
CA PHE A 29 -1.69 1.23 7.37
C PHE A 29 -3.13 0.95 7.83
N ASP A 30 -3.75 1.89 8.55
CA ASP A 30 -5.15 1.79 8.99
C ASP A 30 -6.11 1.85 7.81
N THR A 31 -5.87 2.73 6.84
CA THR A 31 -6.67 2.81 5.61
C THR A 31 -6.60 1.50 4.84
N TYR A 32 -5.39 0.94 4.67
CA TYR A 32 -5.20 -0.33 3.96
C TYR A 32 -5.92 -1.49 4.66
N GLU A 33 -5.79 -1.64 5.97
CA GLU A 33 -6.51 -2.68 6.70
C GLU A 33 -8.03 -2.50 6.64
N SER A 34 -8.50 -1.25 6.74
CA SER A 34 -9.92 -0.95 6.69
C SER A 34 -10.56 -1.37 5.36
N LEU A 35 -9.81 -1.39 4.26
CA LEU A 35 -10.30 -1.87 2.97
C LEU A 35 -10.74 -3.34 3.05
N PHE A 36 -9.97 -4.19 3.74
CA PHE A 36 -10.30 -5.61 3.91
C PHE A 36 -11.44 -5.83 4.91
N SER A 37 -11.81 -4.83 5.72
CA SER A 37 -13.01 -4.90 6.56
C SER A 37 -14.32 -4.94 5.75
N CYS A 38 -14.26 -4.55 4.47
CA CYS A 38 -15.37 -4.65 3.52
C CYS A 38 -15.62 -6.08 3.02
N LEU A 39 -14.73 -7.05 3.31
CA LEU A 39 -14.97 -8.45 2.97
C LEU A 39 -16.04 -9.06 3.90
N ALA A 40 -16.86 -9.95 3.35
CA ALA A 40 -17.98 -10.53 4.10
C ALA A 40 -17.53 -11.42 5.27
N ASN A 41 -16.44 -12.17 5.09
CA ASN A 41 -15.84 -13.08 6.07
C ASN A 41 -14.41 -13.48 5.64
N ASP A 42 -13.74 -14.28 6.47
CA ASP A 42 -12.35 -14.69 6.25
C ASP A 42 -12.15 -15.60 5.03
N ASP A 43 -13.16 -16.39 4.62
CA ASP A 43 -13.05 -17.25 3.43
C ASP A 43 -12.81 -16.43 2.15
N VAL A 44 -13.29 -15.17 2.13
CA VAL A 44 -13.11 -14.26 1.00
C VAL A 44 -11.65 -13.87 0.80
N PHE A 45 -10.82 -13.88 1.85
CA PHE A 45 -9.38 -13.59 1.71
C PHE A 45 -8.67 -14.60 0.80
N TYR A 46 -9.16 -15.83 0.74
CA TYR A 46 -8.58 -16.89 -0.09
C TYR A 46 -9.16 -16.92 -1.51
N GLN A 47 -10.10 -16.03 -1.83
CA GLN A 47 -10.61 -15.91 -3.20
C GLN A 47 -9.59 -15.18 -4.08
N ARG A 48 -9.61 -15.58 -5.36
CA ARG A 48 -8.84 -14.97 -6.45
C ARG A 48 -9.82 -14.27 -7.41
N PRO A 49 -10.07 -12.96 -7.25
CA PRO A 49 -11.06 -12.24 -8.06
C PRO A 49 -10.65 -12.15 -9.54
N GLU A 50 -9.34 -12.04 -9.79
CA GLU A 50 -8.72 -12.02 -11.12
C GLU A 50 -7.77 -13.21 -11.23
N LYS A 51 -7.91 -14.03 -12.27
CA LYS A 51 -7.16 -15.28 -12.47
C LYS A 51 -5.66 -15.04 -12.62
N LEU A 52 -5.27 -13.88 -13.13
CA LEU A 52 -3.88 -13.46 -13.36
C LEU A 52 -3.23 -12.81 -12.13
N ARG A 53 -3.81 -12.98 -10.95
CA ARG A 53 -3.41 -12.34 -9.69
C ARG A 53 -3.45 -13.34 -8.54
N HIS A 54 -2.73 -13.05 -7.47
CA HIS A 54 -2.77 -13.86 -6.25
C HIS A 54 -4.12 -13.70 -5.51
N PRO A 55 -4.45 -14.60 -4.57
CA PRO A 55 -5.61 -14.41 -3.69
C PRO A 55 -5.45 -13.18 -2.78
N LEU A 56 -6.55 -12.65 -2.25
CA LEU A 56 -6.54 -11.41 -1.45
C LEU A 56 -5.67 -11.51 -0.18
N ILE A 57 -5.48 -12.70 0.39
CA ILE A 57 -4.63 -12.96 1.54
C ILE A 57 -3.16 -12.61 1.24
N PHE A 58 -2.72 -12.80 0.00
CA PHE A 58 -1.38 -12.39 -0.44
C PHE A 58 -1.23 -10.89 -0.25
N TYR A 59 -2.13 -10.10 -0.85
CA TYR A 59 -2.07 -8.64 -0.78
C TYR A 59 -2.12 -8.15 0.68
N PHE A 60 -2.98 -8.75 1.49
CA PHE A 60 -3.10 -8.43 2.91
C PHE A 60 -1.78 -8.64 3.68
N GLY A 61 -1.04 -9.72 3.41
CA GLY A 61 0.26 -9.98 4.04
C GLY A 61 1.46 -9.29 3.37
N HIS A 62 1.35 -8.98 2.08
CA HIS A 62 2.43 -8.49 1.23
C HIS A 62 2.97 -7.14 1.66
N THR A 63 2.10 -6.16 1.93
CA THR A 63 2.56 -4.81 2.26
C THR A 63 3.35 -4.77 3.56
N ALA A 64 2.90 -5.49 4.59
CA ALA A 64 3.62 -5.63 5.86
C ALA A 64 4.95 -6.39 5.70
N THR A 65 4.97 -7.41 4.84
CA THR A 65 6.20 -8.13 4.47
C THR A 65 7.19 -7.26 3.73
N PHE A 66 6.72 -6.36 2.86
CA PHE A 66 7.56 -5.42 2.14
C PHE A 66 8.35 -4.53 3.11
N PHE A 67 7.71 -3.98 4.15
CA PHE A 67 8.40 -3.23 5.20
C PHE A 67 9.55 -4.04 5.81
N ILE A 68 9.28 -5.24 6.32
CA ILE A 68 10.31 -6.04 6.99
C ILE A 68 11.45 -6.39 6.04
N ASN A 69 11.14 -6.81 4.82
CA ASN A 69 12.17 -7.15 3.84
C ASN A 69 13.06 -5.95 3.48
N LYS A 70 12.48 -4.76 3.26
CA LYS A 70 13.26 -3.56 2.95
C LYS A 70 14.06 -3.06 4.15
N LEU A 71 13.51 -3.13 5.36
CA LEU A 71 14.20 -2.74 6.58
C LEU A 71 15.37 -3.68 6.94
N VAL A 72 15.25 -4.97 6.67
CA VAL A 72 16.37 -5.93 6.78
C VAL A 72 17.45 -5.62 5.73
N LEU A 73 17.06 -5.38 4.48
CA LEU A 73 18.00 -5.08 3.39
C LEU A 73 18.76 -3.77 3.62
N SER A 74 18.10 -2.75 4.15
CA SER A 74 18.74 -1.47 4.51
C SER A 74 19.52 -1.53 5.82
N LYS A 75 19.50 -2.68 6.52
CA LYS A 75 20.10 -2.87 7.86
C LYS A 75 19.53 -1.93 8.93
N ALA A 76 18.30 -1.43 8.72
CA ALA A 76 17.57 -0.68 9.72
C ALA A 76 17.09 -1.59 10.86
N ILE A 77 16.88 -2.88 10.56
CA ILE A 77 16.66 -3.94 11.55
C ILE A 77 17.55 -5.14 11.24
N ASN A 78 17.89 -5.91 12.26
CA ASN A 78 18.75 -7.11 12.13
C ASN A 78 17.98 -8.42 12.23
N GLU A 79 16.75 -8.38 12.74
CA GLU A 79 15.92 -9.55 13.00
C GLU A 79 14.62 -9.48 12.22
N ARG A 80 14.22 -10.65 11.71
CA ARG A 80 12.95 -10.87 11.02
C ARG A 80 11.86 -11.18 12.05
N ILE A 81 10.62 -10.80 11.77
CA ILE A 81 9.49 -11.12 12.65
C ILE A 81 9.02 -12.55 12.39
N ASN A 82 8.81 -12.90 11.11
CA ASN A 82 8.38 -14.22 10.67
C ASN A 82 8.97 -14.54 9.30
N PRO A 83 10.15 -15.20 9.23
CA PRO A 83 10.81 -15.53 7.97
C PRO A 83 9.96 -16.35 7.00
N LYS A 84 9.04 -17.20 7.50
CA LYS A 84 8.13 -17.98 6.64
C LYS A 84 7.17 -17.03 5.91
N PHE A 85 6.53 -16.12 6.64
CA PHE A 85 5.61 -15.14 6.04
C PHE A 85 6.35 -14.19 5.11
N GLU A 86 7.53 -13.74 5.53
CA GLU A 86 8.33 -12.79 4.77
C GLU A 86 8.87 -13.35 3.45
N SER A 87 9.00 -14.67 3.36
CA SER A 87 9.27 -15.38 2.12
C SER A 87 8.00 -15.62 1.31
N LEU A 88 6.93 -16.10 1.95
CA LEU A 88 5.67 -16.47 1.30
C LEU A 88 4.98 -15.27 0.62
N PHE A 89 4.96 -14.13 1.30
CA PHE A 89 4.33 -12.91 0.79
C PHE A 89 5.27 -12.04 -0.06
N ALA A 90 6.53 -12.44 -0.25
CA ALA A 90 7.49 -11.72 -1.11
C ALA A 90 7.53 -12.24 -2.54
N ILE A 91 6.69 -13.21 -2.86
CA ILE A 91 6.60 -13.81 -4.18
C ILE A 91 6.03 -12.76 -5.13
N GLY A 92 6.81 -12.41 -6.15
CA GLY A 92 6.38 -11.49 -7.20
C GLY A 92 5.45 -12.19 -8.19
N VAL A 93 4.67 -11.40 -8.92
CA VAL A 93 3.99 -11.88 -10.12
C VAL A 93 4.92 -11.60 -11.30
N ASP A 94 5.57 -12.63 -11.84
CA ASP A 94 6.32 -12.52 -13.09
C ASP A 94 5.33 -12.66 -14.26
N GLU A 95 5.17 -11.59 -15.05
CA GLU A 95 4.29 -11.56 -16.22
C GLU A 95 4.70 -12.56 -17.32
N MET A 96 5.91 -13.11 -17.23
CA MET A 96 6.44 -14.12 -18.15
C MET A 96 6.44 -15.53 -17.55
N SER A 97 6.14 -15.68 -16.25
CA SER A 97 6.08 -16.96 -15.52
C SER A 97 4.70 -17.11 -14.84
N TRP A 98 3.68 -17.33 -15.66
CA TRP A 98 2.32 -17.60 -15.18
C TRP A 98 2.21 -18.92 -14.38
N ASP A 99 3.20 -19.80 -14.52
CA ASP A 99 3.29 -21.09 -13.85
C ASP A 99 3.49 -20.95 -12.32
N ASP A 100 3.91 -19.77 -11.84
CA ASP A 100 4.04 -19.46 -10.41
C ASP A 100 2.70 -19.13 -9.71
N LEU A 101 1.57 -19.15 -10.43
CA LEU A 101 0.22 -18.92 -9.90
C LEU A 101 -0.56 -20.21 -9.58
N ASN A 102 0.10 -21.37 -9.55
CA ASN A 102 -0.55 -22.62 -9.13
C ASN A 102 -0.80 -22.62 -7.62
N ASP A 103 -2.08 -22.53 -7.22
CA ASP A 103 -2.51 -22.47 -5.81
C ASP A 103 -2.08 -23.70 -4.99
N GLU A 104 -1.84 -24.85 -5.63
CA GLU A 104 -1.34 -26.07 -4.96
C GLU A 104 0.06 -25.91 -4.36
N ASN A 105 0.80 -24.86 -4.76
CA ASN A 105 2.15 -24.59 -4.28
C ASN A 105 2.19 -23.72 -3.00
N TYR A 106 1.05 -23.19 -2.53
CA TYR A 106 1.03 -22.20 -1.45
C TYR A 106 0.15 -22.60 -0.26
N ASP A 107 0.80 -22.82 0.88
CA ASP A 107 0.17 -23.00 2.19
C ASP A 107 -0.11 -21.62 2.83
N TRP A 108 -1.20 -20.97 2.39
CA TRP A 108 -1.60 -19.66 2.90
C TRP A 108 -1.97 -19.73 4.38
N PRO A 109 -1.42 -18.85 5.24
CA PRO A 109 -1.72 -18.83 6.67
C PRO A 109 -3.16 -18.41 6.96
N LYS A 110 -3.60 -18.61 8.20
CA LYS A 110 -4.90 -18.13 8.66
C LYS A 110 -4.94 -16.60 8.65
N VAL A 111 -6.09 -16.02 8.30
CA VAL A 111 -6.28 -14.56 8.27
C VAL A 111 -5.86 -13.92 9.60
N GLU A 112 -6.23 -14.51 10.73
CA GLU A 112 -5.86 -14.03 12.06
C GLU A 112 -4.35 -14.06 12.32
N GLU A 113 -3.62 -15.06 11.81
CA GLU A 113 -2.15 -15.11 11.94
C GLU A 113 -1.52 -13.96 11.13
N VAL A 114 -2.06 -13.64 9.95
CA VAL A 114 -1.62 -12.49 9.15
C VAL A 114 -1.94 -11.18 9.84
N ARG A 115 -3.11 -11.04 10.48
CA ARG A 115 -3.44 -9.84 11.29
C ARG A 115 -2.46 -9.66 12.44
N GLN A 116 -2.14 -10.73 13.16
CA GLN A 116 -1.15 -10.69 14.25
C GLN A 116 0.23 -10.28 13.75
N TYR A 117 0.66 -10.84 12.63
CA TYR A 117 1.91 -10.44 11.98
C TYR A 117 1.90 -8.96 11.58
N ARG A 118 0.83 -8.47 10.94
CA ARG A 118 0.68 -7.05 10.60
C ARG A 118 0.75 -6.15 11.83
N ASN A 119 0.13 -6.54 12.95
CA ASN A 119 0.22 -5.79 14.21
C ASN A 119 1.65 -5.74 14.75
N GLN A 120 2.41 -6.84 14.68
CA GLN A 120 3.82 -6.85 15.06
C GLN A 120 4.66 -5.93 14.17
N VAL A 121 4.42 -5.95 12.86
CA VAL A 121 5.06 -5.02 11.91
C VAL A 121 4.70 -3.58 12.24
N ARG A 122 3.44 -3.29 12.54
CA ARG A 122 2.98 -1.94 12.94
C ARG A 122 3.74 -1.43 14.16
N THR A 123 3.84 -2.23 15.21
CA THR A 123 4.59 -1.88 16.42
C THR A 123 6.06 -1.63 16.10
N LEU A 124 6.71 -2.56 15.40
CA LEU A 124 8.12 -2.43 15.03
C LEU A 124 8.39 -1.16 14.22
N VAL A 125 7.58 -0.87 13.20
CA VAL A 125 7.77 0.31 12.34
C VAL A 125 7.53 1.59 13.13
N CYS A 126 6.52 1.63 14.00
CA CYS A 126 6.30 2.77 14.89
C CYS A 126 7.49 3.03 15.82
N ASP A 127 7.99 1.99 16.48
CA ASP A 127 9.13 2.08 17.40
C ASP A 127 10.40 2.51 16.65
N LEU A 128 10.58 2.00 15.43
CA LEU A 128 11.68 2.38 14.56
C LEU A 128 11.58 3.85 14.15
N ILE A 129 10.41 4.32 13.72
CA ILE A 129 10.18 5.74 13.41
C ILE A 129 10.44 6.60 14.64
N ASP A 130 10.07 6.18 15.85
CA ASP A 130 10.28 6.96 17.06
C ASP A 130 11.76 7.09 17.45
N THR A 131 12.55 6.05 17.19
CA THR A 131 13.91 5.93 17.74
C THR A 131 15.03 6.18 16.74
N MET A 132 14.78 6.03 15.44
CA MET A 132 15.81 6.14 14.41
C MET A 132 16.41 7.55 14.35
N SER A 133 17.74 7.63 14.29
CA SER A 133 18.45 8.88 14.01
C SER A 133 18.50 9.14 12.51
N PHE A 134 18.11 10.34 12.07
CA PHE A 134 18.20 10.79 10.69
C PHE A 134 18.40 12.31 10.62
N SER A 135 18.79 12.81 9.45
CA SER A 135 18.93 14.23 9.16
C SER A 135 17.95 14.66 8.06
N MET A 136 17.66 15.96 8.01
CA MET A 136 16.93 16.57 6.90
C MET A 136 17.91 17.09 5.83
N PRO A 137 17.55 17.02 4.53
CA PRO A 137 16.34 16.42 3.97
C PRO A 137 16.38 14.87 4.01
N ILE A 138 15.21 14.23 3.86
CA ILE A 138 15.14 12.78 3.63
C ILE A 138 15.29 12.54 2.13
N ASP A 139 16.45 12.02 1.75
CA ASP A 139 16.78 11.58 0.40
C ASP A 139 16.99 10.05 0.35
N TRP A 140 17.49 9.54 -0.78
CA TRP A 140 17.71 8.11 -1.00
C TRP A 140 18.69 7.47 0.00
N GLU A 141 19.62 8.25 0.55
CA GLU A 141 20.63 7.78 1.51
C GLU A 141 20.14 7.88 2.97
N SER A 142 18.99 8.52 3.20
CA SER A 142 18.41 8.64 4.53
C SER A 142 17.98 7.27 5.07
N PRO A 143 18.29 6.94 6.35
CA PRO A 143 17.84 5.68 6.94
C PRO A 143 16.30 5.61 7.06
N MET A 144 15.61 6.75 6.96
CA MET A 144 14.14 6.84 6.95
C MET A 144 13.53 6.51 5.58
N TRP A 145 14.32 6.53 4.51
CA TRP A 145 13.84 6.31 3.14
C TRP A 145 13.13 4.95 2.94
N PRO A 146 13.63 3.81 3.47
CA PRO A 146 12.93 2.53 3.37
C PRO A 146 11.55 2.53 4.04
N VAL A 147 11.37 3.33 5.11
CA VAL A 147 10.06 3.49 5.77
C VAL A 147 9.10 4.23 4.84
N VAL A 148 9.53 5.37 4.30
CA VAL A 148 8.71 6.16 3.35
C VAL A 148 8.35 5.33 2.12
N MET A 149 9.32 4.60 1.56
CA MET A 149 9.10 3.68 0.45
C MET A 149 8.04 2.61 0.79
N GLY A 150 8.09 2.04 1.99
CA GLY A 150 7.09 1.07 2.44
C GLY A 150 5.68 1.66 2.53
N ILE A 151 5.55 2.90 3.01
CA ILE A 151 4.26 3.60 3.09
C ILE A 151 3.67 3.82 1.69
N GLU A 152 4.46 4.38 0.76
CA GLU A 152 4.01 4.60 -0.62
C GLU A 152 3.67 3.28 -1.33
N HIS A 153 4.47 2.24 -1.10
CA HIS A 153 4.20 0.90 -1.63
C HIS A 153 2.85 0.35 -1.12
N GLU A 154 2.54 0.51 0.16
CA GLU A 154 1.23 0.11 0.69
C GLU A 154 0.08 0.90 0.06
N ARG A 155 0.27 2.19 -0.25
CA ARG A 155 -0.73 3.01 -0.97
C ARG A 155 -0.95 2.57 -2.41
N ILE A 156 0.08 2.13 -3.13
CA ILE A 156 -0.06 1.49 -4.45
C ILE A 156 -0.88 0.20 -4.33
N HIS A 157 -0.62 -0.58 -3.28
CA HIS A 157 -1.36 -1.79 -3.01
C HIS A 157 -2.79 -1.54 -2.52
N LEU A 158 -3.09 -0.40 -1.90
CA LEU A 158 -4.46 0.03 -1.59
C LEU A 158 -5.27 0.16 -2.87
N GLU A 159 -4.74 0.84 -3.89
CA GLU A 159 -5.41 0.97 -5.19
C GLU A 159 -5.61 -0.41 -5.83
N THR A 160 -4.54 -1.19 -5.95
CA THR A 160 -4.56 -2.53 -6.54
C THR A 160 -5.59 -3.44 -5.86
N SER A 161 -5.54 -3.52 -4.52
CA SER A 161 -6.46 -4.35 -3.72
C SER A 161 -7.90 -3.86 -3.87
N SER A 162 -8.12 -2.55 -3.95
CA SER A 162 -9.48 -2.00 -4.13
C SER A 162 -10.08 -2.38 -5.49
N VAL A 163 -9.28 -2.49 -6.54
CA VAL A 163 -9.73 -2.94 -7.86
C VAL A 163 -10.08 -4.43 -7.81
N LEU A 164 -9.24 -5.25 -7.19
CA LEU A 164 -9.49 -6.70 -7.04
C LEU A 164 -10.75 -6.98 -6.22
N ILE A 165 -10.96 -6.26 -5.12
CA ILE A 165 -12.15 -6.40 -4.28
C ILE A 165 -13.43 -6.03 -5.06
N ARG A 166 -13.38 -5.04 -5.96
CA ARG A 166 -14.52 -4.69 -6.82
C ARG A 166 -14.88 -5.77 -7.86
N GLN A 167 -13.97 -6.68 -8.17
CA GLN A 167 -14.23 -7.81 -9.07
C GLN A 167 -14.86 -9.02 -8.36
N LEU A 168 -14.95 -8.99 -7.02
CA LEU A 168 -15.63 -10.03 -6.26
C LEU A 168 -17.15 -10.06 -6.55
N PRO A 169 -17.80 -11.23 -6.39
CA PRO A 169 -19.25 -11.29 -6.29
C PRO A 169 -19.77 -10.38 -5.18
N ILE A 170 -20.93 -9.75 -5.39
CA ILE A 170 -21.54 -8.82 -4.42
C ILE A 170 -21.72 -9.47 -3.04
N ALA A 171 -22.02 -10.77 -2.99
CA ALA A 171 -22.19 -11.51 -1.72
C ALA A 171 -20.89 -11.65 -0.91
N SER A 172 -19.72 -11.44 -1.52
CA SER A 172 -18.41 -11.52 -0.88
C SER A 172 -17.98 -10.20 -0.23
N VAL A 173 -18.75 -9.12 -0.40
CA VAL A 173 -18.47 -7.81 0.18
C VAL A 173 -19.65 -7.29 0.99
N ARG A 174 -19.39 -6.37 1.91
CA ARG A 174 -20.40 -5.70 2.74
C ARG A 174 -20.20 -4.18 2.73
N PRO A 175 -21.28 -3.39 2.87
CA PRO A 175 -21.16 -1.95 3.04
C PRO A 175 -20.30 -1.61 4.27
N SER A 176 -19.50 -0.54 4.15
CA SER A 176 -18.73 -0.01 5.27
C SER A 176 -18.95 1.51 5.37
N PRO A 177 -19.25 2.06 6.56
CA PRO A 177 -19.40 3.51 6.73
C PRO A 177 -18.08 4.26 6.50
N VAL A 178 -16.93 3.57 6.60
CA VAL A 178 -15.60 4.13 6.32
C VAL A 178 -15.39 4.32 4.81
N TRP A 179 -16.06 3.50 4.00
CA TRP A 179 -16.01 3.47 2.54
C TRP A 179 -17.39 3.75 1.92
N PRO A 180 -17.95 4.96 2.11
CA PRO A 180 -19.28 5.29 1.61
C PRO A 180 -19.30 5.31 0.08
N ALA A 181 -20.46 5.02 -0.50
CA ALA A 181 -20.69 5.26 -1.92
C ALA A 181 -20.52 6.76 -2.24
N CYS A 182 -19.96 7.06 -3.42
CA CYS A 182 -19.78 8.43 -3.89
C CYS A 182 -21.15 9.06 -4.19
N GLY A 183 -21.59 10.01 -3.35
CA GLY A 183 -22.89 10.68 -3.50
C GLY A 183 -22.97 11.66 -4.66
N THR A 184 -21.84 12.02 -5.27
CA THR A 184 -21.76 12.93 -6.42
C THR A 184 -21.57 12.19 -7.75
N MET A 185 -21.57 10.85 -7.75
CA MET A 185 -21.46 10.06 -8.97
C MET A 185 -22.69 10.28 -9.85
N GLN A 186 -22.47 10.75 -11.09
CA GLN A 186 -23.52 10.85 -12.11
C GLN A 186 -23.40 9.69 -13.09
N THR A 187 -24.42 8.84 -13.15
CA THR A 187 -24.50 7.72 -14.11
C THR A 187 -25.48 7.99 -15.25
N ASN A 188 -26.30 9.04 -15.16
CA ASN A 188 -27.16 9.45 -16.26
C ASN A 188 -26.32 10.17 -17.33
N ALA A 189 -26.13 9.52 -18.47
CA ALA A 189 -25.35 10.05 -19.59
C ALA A 189 -25.89 11.41 -20.10
N GLU A 190 -27.20 11.65 -20.03
CA GLU A 190 -27.81 12.92 -20.47
C GLU A 190 -27.52 14.09 -19.53
N ALA A 191 -27.16 13.80 -18.28
CA ALA A 191 -26.81 14.80 -17.27
C ALA A 191 -25.29 15.05 -17.19
N LEU A 192 -24.48 14.36 -18.01
CA LEU A 192 -23.05 14.58 -18.10
C LEU A 192 -22.74 15.74 -19.06
N GLU A 193 -21.77 16.57 -18.71
CA GLU A 193 -21.24 17.57 -19.62
C GLU A 193 -20.54 16.87 -20.80
N ALA A 194 -20.75 17.39 -22.02
CA ALA A 194 -20.07 16.87 -23.19
C ALA A 194 -18.56 17.13 -23.09
N ASN A 195 -17.75 16.11 -23.39
CA ASN A 195 -16.29 16.26 -23.45
C ASN A 195 -15.92 17.38 -24.44
N VAL A 196 -15.07 18.31 -24.00
CA VAL A 196 -14.52 19.38 -24.84
C VAL A 196 -13.03 19.17 -25.05
N LEU A 197 -12.55 19.49 -26.25
CA LEU A 197 -11.11 19.56 -26.50
C LEU A 197 -10.55 20.80 -25.81
N MET A 198 -9.50 20.61 -25.03
CA MET A 198 -8.75 21.70 -24.40
C MET A 198 -7.65 22.15 -25.35
N THR A 199 -7.68 23.40 -25.78
CA THR A 199 -6.59 24.00 -26.56
C THR A 199 -5.36 24.17 -25.67
N VAL A 200 -4.30 23.41 -25.95
CA VAL A 200 -2.98 23.60 -25.34
C VAL A 200 -2.12 24.40 -26.32
N PRO A 201 -1.77 25.66 -26.04
CA PRO A 201 -0.96 26.48 -26.94
C PRO A 201 0.41 25.85 -27.22
N ALA A 202 0.92 26.05 -28.43
CA ALA A 202 2.28 25.66 -28.76
C ALA A 202 3.27 26.40 -27.85
N GLN A 203 4.04 25.66 -27.07
CA GLN A 203 5.06 26.19 -26.17
C GLN A 203 6.23 25.23 -26.07
N LYS A 204 7.40 25.74 -25.70
CA LYS A 204 8.53 24.88 -25.33
C LYS A 204 8.19 24.23 -23.99
N VAL A 205 7.94 22.92 -24.02
CA VAL A 205 7.84 22.11 -22.81
C VAL A 205 9.23 21.62 -22.46
N ILE A 206 9.65 21.83 -21.22
CA ILE A 206 10.82 21.19 -20.64
C ILE A 206 10.27 20.14 -19.68
N ASN A 207 10.84 18.93 -19.72
CA ASN A 207 10.57 17.90 -18.72
C ASN A 207 11.73 17.93 -17.73
N ASP A 208 11.73 18.95 -16.88
CA ASP A 208 12.79 19.35 -15.94
C ASP A 208 12.84 18.45 -14.70
N LYS A 209 12.09 17.35 -14.70
CA LYS A 209 12.09 16.40 -13.59
C LYS A 209 13.43 15.69 -13.59
N ALA A 210 14.41 16.33 -12.96
CA ALA A 210 15.70 15.74 -12.65
C ALA A 210 15.48 14.46 -11.82
N TRP A 211 16.41 13.52 -11.88
CA TRP A 211 16.29 12.27 -11.12
C TRP A 211 16.13 12.50 -9.61
N ASP A 212 16.61 13.65 -9.11
CA ASP A 212 16.52 14.13 -7.73
C ASP A 212 15.43 15.21 -7.51
N SER A 213 14.51 15.38 -8.48
CA SER A 213 13.38 16.32 -8.38
C SER A 213 12.51 16.01 -7.16
N ALA A 214 12.11 17.07 -6.46
CA ALA A 214 11.31 17.02 -5.23
C ALA A 214 9.87 16.50 -5.40
N TYR A 215 9.46 16.20 -6.65
CA TYR A 215 8.18 15.62 -7.03
C TYR A 215 8.35 14.67 -8.20
#